data_AF-A0A535SSN8-F1
#
_entry.id   AF-A0A535SSN8-F1
#
_cell.length_a   1.000
_cell.length_b   1.000
_cell.length_c   1.000
_cell.angle_alpha   90.00
_cell.angle_beta   90.00
_cell.angle_gamma   90.00
#
_symmetry.space_group_name_H-M   'P 1'
#
loop_
_entity.id
_entity.type
_entity.pdbx_description
1 polymer ?
#
loop_
_entity_poly.entity_id
_entity_poly.type
_entity_poly.pdbx_seq_one_letter_code
_entity_poly.pdbx_strand_id
1 'polypeptide(L)'
;MGSRPVTAGRAGTSENGTDVKGKQAQKNGATRRRPATKGELTVEPAVKLVGVSKSFGKTAVFKGVNFTVAPGELVEVTGPSGAGKTTLLRLVHGQLRPNAGELWVRGRGLHRWWRRGLGDLRRDVAFVFQEQRLLPRLNAFENIVLALQVRDPQVPNRTIKQRALQALESVNLAHRRRAYPHQLSAGERQRIAVARALATRPRVLLADEP
;
A
#
# COMPACT_ATOMS: atom_id res chain seq x y z
N MET A 1 28.09 58.33 28.53
CA MET A 1 29.51 58.67 28.33
C MET A 1 30.17 58.66 29.70
N GLY A 2 31.22 57.85 29.92
CA GLY A 2 32.00 57.76 31.16
C GLY A 2 31.59 56.59 32.09
N SER A 3 32.13 55.37 31.98
CA SER A 3 33.47 54.87 32.38
C SER A 3 33.61 54.57 33.89
N ARG A 4 33.69 53.28 34.26
CA ARG A 4 34.87 52.66 34.91
C ARG A 4 34.71 51.13 35.14
N PRO A 5 35.83 50.40 35.26
CA PRO A 5 35.97 48.96 35.00
C PRO A 5 36.22 48.12 36.27
N VAL A 6 36.19 46.77 36.16
CA VAL A 6 37.06 45.88 36.97
C VAL A 6 37.48 44.64 36.16
N THR A 7 38.79 44.56 35.92
CA THR A 7 39.69 43.45 35.54
C THR A 7 39.72 42.37 36.64
N ALA A 8 39.83 41.06 36.41
CA ALA A 8 41.02 40.26 36.01
C ALA A 8 40.64 38.77 36.30
N GLY A 9 41.24 37.72 35.75
CA GLY A 9 42.42 37.53 34.92
C GLY A 9 42.43 36.10 34.33
N ARG A 10 43.15 35.90 33.21
CA ARG A 10 44.34 35.03 33.00
C ARG A 10 44.13 33.54 33.32
N ALA A 11 44.58 32.55 32.56
CA ALA A 11 45.38 32.35 31.33
C ALA A 11 45.12 30.86 30.94
N GLY A 12 45.39 30.28 29.78
CA GLY A 12 46.16 30.62 28.60
C GLY A 12 46.14 29.42 27.61
N THR A 13 46.66 29.66 26.41
CA THR A 13 47.25 28.73 25.41
C THR A 13 46.37 27.66 24.76
N SER A 14 46.07 27.81 23.46
CA SER A 14 46.62 27.10 22.27
C SER A 14 46.19 25.62 22.22
N GLU A 15 45.69 25.02 21.13
CA GLU A 15 45.97 25.24 19.71
C GLU A 15 44.97 24.42 18.85
N ASN A 16 44.95 24.75 17.56
CA ASN A 16 44.26 24.17 16.40
C ASN A 16 43.81 22.68 16.41
N GLY A 17 42.69 22.42 15.73
CA GLY A 17 42.37 21.08 15.23
C GLY A 17 40.98 20.97 14.62
N THR A 18 40.92 21.02 13.29
CA THR A 18 39.80 20.59 12.44
C THR A 18 39.22 19.24 12.87
N ASP A 19 37.90 19.09 12.96
CA ASP A 19 37.25 17.99 12.23
C ASP A 19 35.72 18.02 12.18
N VAL A 20 35.25 17.54 11.04
CA VAL A 20 33.88 17.40 10.57
C VAL A 20 33.23 16.16 11.18
N LYS A 21 32.02 16.28 11.76
CA LYS A 21 30.87 15.34 11.59
C LYS A 21 29.77 15.56 12.62
N GLY A 22 28.51 15.37 12.19
CA GLY A 22 27.41 15.13 13.12
C GLY A 22 26.00 15.50 12.70
N LYS A 23 25.63 15.45 11.40
CA LYS A 23 24.19 15.54 11.03
C LYS A 23 23.49 14.22 11.40
N GLN A 24 22.78 14.23 12.52
CA GLN A 24 21.83 13.18 12.91
C GLN A 24 20.68 13.12 11.89
N ALA A 25 20.61 12.03 11.14
CA ALA A 25 19.47 11.70 10.30
C ALA A 25 18.37 11.08 11.18
N GLN A 26 17.23 11.75 11.25
CA GLN A 26 16.02 11.28 11.92
C GLN A 26 15.49 9.99 11.27
N LYS A 27 15.36 8.94 12.07
CA LYS A 27 14.73 7.66 11.71
C LYS A 27 13.21 7.82 11.74
N ASN A 28 12.57 7.78 10.57
CA ASN A 28 11.10 7.67 10.46
C ASN A 28 10.70 6.29 9.91
N GLY A 29 9.79 5.62 10.62
CA GLY A 29 9.03 4.45 10.15
C GLY A 29 9.60 3.10 10.58
N ALA A 30 9.12 2.56 11.71
CA ALA A 30 9.46 1.21 12.15
C ALA A 30 8.58 0.17 11.44
N THR A 31 9.13 -0.57 10.48
CA THR A 31 8.51 -1.77 9.91
C THR A 31 8.80 -2.95 10.83
N ARG A 32 7.77 -3.52 11.48
CA ARG A 32 7.94 -4.78 12.25
C ARG A 32 7.94 -5.96 11.29
N ARG A 33 8.99 -6.80 11.35
CA ARG A 33 9.15 -8.04 10.56
C ARG A 33 9.21 -9.24 11.52
N ARG A 34 8.62 -10.38 11.16
CA ARG A 34 8.97 -11.70 11.74
C ARG A 34 10.03 -12.33 10.83
N PRO A 35 11.19 -12.78 11.34
CA PRO A 35 12.24 -13.32 10.49
C PRO A 35 11.90 -14.74 10.01
N ALA A 36 12.12 -15.00 8.72
CA ALA A 36 12.10 -16.34 8.14
C ALA A 36 13.53 -16.94 8.19
N THR A 37 13.62 -18.23 8.51
CA THR A 37 14.86 -18.99 8.71
C THR A 37 15.56 -19.31 7.37
N LYS A 38 16.90 -19.35 7.39
CA LYS A 38 17.85 -19.49 6.24
C LYS A 38 17.54 -20.65 5.29
N GLY A 39 17.51 -20.33 3.99
CA GLY A 39 17.43 -21.25 2.85
C GLY A 39 16.91 -20.53 1.61
N GLU A 40 17.64 -19.52 1.11
CA GLU A 40 17.16 -18.64 0.03
C GLU A 40 17.22 -19.32 -1.34
N LEU A 41 16.17 -20.08 -1.68
CA LEU A 41 15.57 -19.91 -3.00
C LEU A 41 15.22 -18.42 -3.09
N THR A 42 15.72 -17.69 -4.09
CA THR A 42 15.40 -16.26 -4.27
C THR A 42 13.94 -16.14 -4.67
N VAL A 43 13.06 -16.20 -3.66
CA VAL A 43 11.63 -16.08 -3.85
C VAL A 43 11.36 -14.69 -4.41
N GLU A 44 10.81 -14.65 -5.62
CA GLU A 44 10.44 -13.40 -6.27
C GLU A 44 9.50 -12.60 -5.37
N PRO A 45 9.85 -11.35 -5.01
CA PRO A 45 9.07 -10.58 -4.05
C PRO A 45 7.69 -10.25 -4.61
N ALA A 46 6.69 -10.26 -3.73
CA ALA A 46 5.34 -9.84 -4.07
C ALA A 46 5.30 -8.35 -4.46
N VAL A 47 6.03 -7.51 -3.74
CA VAL A 47 6.19 -6.08 -4.00
C VAL A 47 7.65 -5.67 -3.74
N LYS A 48 8.24 -4.86 -4.61
CA LYS A 48 9.57 -4.28 -4.41
C LYS A 48 9.62 -2.84 -4.90
N LEU A 49 10.08 -1.94 -4.04
CA LEU A 49 10.33 -0.54 -4.32
C LEU A 49 11.83 -0.26 -4.22
N VAL A 50 12.36 0.43 -5.22
CA VAL A 50 13.76 0.84 -5.29
C VAL A 50 13.82 2.34 -5.56
N GLY A 51 14.24 3.12 -4.57
CA GLY A 51 14.43 4.56 -4.67
C GLY A 51 13.16 5.35 -5.02
N VAL A 52 11.97 4.83 -4.67
CA VAL A 52 10.71 5.40 -5.13
C VAL A 52 10.45 6.77 -4.51
N SER A 53 10.23 7.76 -5.36
CA SER A 53 9.90 9.13 -4.96
C SER A 53 8.57 9.56 -5.58
N LYS A 54 7.78 10.34 -4.83
CA LYS A 54 6.49 10.86 -5.29
C LYS A 54 6.26 12.27 -4.76
N SER A 55 5.83 13.15 -5.64
CA SER A 55 5.44 14.53 -5.34
C SER A 55 4.13 14.88 -6.04
N PHE A 56 3.37 15.81 -5.46
CA PHE A 56 2.24 16.48 -6.08
C PHE A 56 2.55 17.97 -6.15
N GLY A 57 2.79 18.47 -7.36
CA GLY A 57 3.33 19.82 -7.54
C GLY A 57 4.67 19.98 -6.82
N LYS A 58 4.78 21.00 -5.96
CA LYS A 58 5.97 21.27 -5.15
C LYS A 58 6.05 20.43 -3.85
N THR A 59 4.98 19.73 -3.50
CA THR A 59 4.89 18.98 -2.24
C THR A 59 5.40 17.56 -2.43
N ALA A 60 6.53 17.22 -1.79
CA ALA A 60 7.06 15.87 -1.77
C ALA A 60 6.32 15.00 -0.75
N VAL A 61 5.83 13.84 -1.19
CA VAL A 61 5.21 12.82 -0.34
C VAL A 61 6.23 11.76 0.05
N PHE A 62 7.01 11.29 -0.91
CA PHE A 62 8.07 10.27 -0.71
C PHE A 62 9.37 10.72 -1.35
N LYS A 63 10.49 10.41 -0.68
CA LYS A 63 11.84 10.64 -1.18
C LYS A 63 12.66 9.35 -1.02
N GLY A 64 12.93 8.66 -2.12
CA GLY A 64 13.85 7.52 -2.17
C GLY A 64 13.42 6.32 -1.31
N VAL A 65 12.14 5.96 -1.29
CA VAL A 65 11.61 4.85 -0.49
C VAL A 65 12.10 3.51 -1.06
N ASN A 66 12.66 2.66 -0.20
CA ASN A 66 13.09 1.31 -0.50
C ASN A 66 12.38 0.34 0.45
N PHE A 67 11.62 -0.62 -0.09
CA PHE A 67 11.11 -1.74 0.69
C PHE A 67 10.81 -2.94 -0.20
N THR A 68 10.77 -4.13 0.41
CA THR A 68 10.44 -5.38 -0.28
C THR A 68 9.49 -6.18 0.59
N VAL A 69 8.47 -6.77 -0.03
CA VAL A 69 7.48 -7.65 0.60
C VAL A 69 7.60 -9.02 -0.03
N ALA A 70 7.89 -10.03 0.77
CA ALA A 70 7.93 -11.41 0.34
C ALA A 70 6.52 -11.96 0.07
N PRO A 71 6.35 -12.98 -0.79
CA PRO A 71 5.07 -13.66 -0.94
C PRO A 71 4.59 -14.24 0.40
N GLY A 72 3.33 -14.00 0.73
CA GLY A 72 2.72 -14.44 2.00
C GLY A 72 3.10 -13.58 3.22
N GLU A 73 3.93 -12.55 3.05
CA GLU A 73 4.24 -11.62 4.14
C GLU A 73 3.07 -10.65 4.37
N LEU A 74 2.71 -10.46 5.64
CA LEU A 74 1.81 -9.39 6.06
C LEU A 74 2.65 -8.18 6.46
N VAL A 75 2.40 -7.03 5.83
CA VAL A 75 3.11 -5.78 6.11
C VAL A 75 2.11 -4.69 6.47
N GLU A 76 2.32 -4.07 7.62
CA GLU A 76 1.56 -2.93 8.08
C GLU A 76 2.36 -1.64 7.84
N VAL A 77 1.71 -0.63 7.25
CA VAL A 77 2.30 0.68 7.01
C VAL A 77 1.68 1.68 7.97
N THR A 78 2.43 2.11 8.97
CA THR A 78 1.99 3.05 10.00
C THR A 78 2.65 4.42 9.83
N GLY A 79 2.01 5.45 10.38
CA GLY A 79 2.50 6.82 10.34
C GLY A 79 1.37 7.85 10.55
N PRO A 80 1.70 9.12 10.79
CA PRO A 80 0.71 10.17 11.03
C PRO A 80 -0.26 10.34 9.84
N SER A 81 -1.40 10.99 10.10
CA SER A 81 -2.30 11.40 9.01
C SER A 81 -1.53 12.29 8.01
N GLY A 82 -1.78 12.09 6.72
CA GLY A 82 -1.05 12.81 5.66
C GLY A 82 0.37 12.29 5.34
N ALA A 83 0.89 11.28 6.03
CA ALA A 83 2.21 10.69 5.74
C ALA A 83 2.32 9.98 4.37
N GLY A 84 1.21 9.91 3.61
CA GLY A 84 1.18 9.33 2.28
C GLY A 84 0.84 7.84 2.22
N LYS A 85 0.41 7.19 3.32
CA LYS A 85 0.06 5.75 3.35
C LYS A 85 -0.83 5.30 2.17
N THR A 86 -1.96 5.96 1.98
CA THR A 86 -2.85 5.76 0.81
C THR A 86 -2.14 6.00 -0.52
N THR A 87 -1.27 7.02 -0.61
CA THR A 87 -0.45 7.28 -1.81
C THR A 87 0.49 6.11 -2.10
N LEU A 88 1.07 5.48 -1.08
CA LEU A 88 1.92 4.30 -1.24
C LEU A 88 1.12 3.13 -1.83
N LEU A 89 -0.04 2.84 -1.25
CA LEU A 89 -0.91 1.77 -1.74
C LEU A 89 -1.36 2.03 -3.18
N ARG A 90 -1.73 3.28 -3.51
CA ARG A 90 -2.09 3.69 -4.88
C ARG A 90 -0.93 3.59 -5.88
N LEU A 91 0.32 3.79 -5.44
CA LEU A 91 1.50 3.54 -6.26
C LEU A 91 1.62 2.05 -6.54
N VAL A 92 1.59 1.19 -5.51
CA VAL A 92 1.68 -0.28 -5.65
C VAL A 92 0.57 -0.84 -6.55
N HIS A 93 -0.65 -0.33 -6.43
CA HIS A 93 -1.78 -0.71 -7.28
C HIS A 93 -1.66 -0.19 -8.74
N GLY A 94 -0.69 0.68 -9.03
CA GLY A 94 -0.49 1.28 -10.34
C GLY A 94 -1.54 2.34 -10.70
N GLN A 95 -2.26 2.89 -9.72
CA GLN A 95 -3.15 4.04 -9.91
C GLN A 95 -2.35 5.35 -10.05
N LEU A 96 -1.22 5.44 -9.35
CA LEU A 96 -0.31 6.57 -9.44
C LEU A 96 1.02 6.12 -10.05
N ARG A 97 1.66 7.01 -10.81
CA ARG A 97 3.04 6.85 -11.25
C ARG A 97 3.99 7.49 -10.25
N PRO A 98 5.12 6.83 -9.89
CA PRO A 98 6.19 7.49 -9.16
C PRO A 98 6.83 8.58 -10.04
N ASN A 99 7.45 9.58 -9.41
CA ASN A 99 8.24 10.59 -10.12
C ASN A 99 9.65 10.07 -10.43
N ALA A 100 10.20 9.21 -9.56
CA ALA A 100 11.51 8.58 -9.73
C ALA A 100 11.53 7.21 -9.03
N GLY A 101 12.52 6.39 -9.38
CA GLY A 101 12.71 5.04 -8.84
C GLY A 101 11.88 3.98 -9.57
N GLU A 102 11.98 2.75 -9.07
CA GLU A 102 11.36 1.59 -9.67
C GLU A 102 10.39 0.91 -8.71
N LEU A 103 9.28 0.46 -9.27
CA LEU A 103 8.23 -0.27 -8.56
C LEU A 103 7.94 -1.56 -9.30
N TRP A 104 8.00 -2.66 -8.58
CA TRP A 104 7.83 -4.02 -9.06
C TRP A 104 6.74 -4.71 -8.25
N VAL A 105 5.82 -5.39 -8.92
CA VAL A 105 4.80 -6.23 -8.29
C VAL A 105 4.81 -7.57 -9.01
N ARG A 106 5.05 -8.65 -8.26
CA ARG A 106 5.18 -10.01 -8.82
C ARG A 106 6.14 -10.02 -10.03
N GLY A 107 7.34 -9.47 -9.83
CA GLY A 107 8.40 -9.47 -10.86
C GLY A 107 8.14 -8.56 -12.06
N ARG A 108 6.93 -7.99 -12.18
CA ARG A 108 6.57 -7.06 -13.24
C ARG A 108 6.90 -5.64 -12.81
N GLY A 109 7.90 -5.04 -13.46
CA GLY A 109 8.28 -3.64 -13.23
C GLY A 109 7.23 -2.70 -13.82
N LEU A 110 6.42 -2.05 -12.97
CA LEU A 110 5.25 -1.28 -13.41
C LEU A 110 5.63 -0.19 -14.42
N HIS A 111 6.82 0.39 -14.31
CA HIS A 111 7.36 1.44 -15.20
C HIS A 111 7.22 1.09 -16.69
N ARG A 112 7.32 -0.20 -17.05
CA ARG A 112 7.20 -0.71 -18.43
C ARG A 112 5.75 -0.91 -18.90
N TRP A 113 4.81 -1.09 -17.97
CA TRP A 113 3.42 -1.45 -18.25
C TRP A 113 2.49 -0.25 -18.37
N TRP A 114 2.91 0.92 -17.91
CA TRP A 114 2.08 2.13 -17.98
C TRP A 114 1.71 2.59 -19.39
N ARG A 115 2.44 2.14 -20.43
CA ARG A 115 2.09 2.37 -21.85
C ARG A 115 1.39 1.17 -22.50
N ARG A 116 1.55 -0.05 -21.95
CA ARG A 116 1.05 -1.32 -22.52
C ARG A 116 -0.25 -1.81 -21.89
N GLY A 117 -0.72 -1.12 -20.85
CA GLY A 117 -1.90 -1.48 -20.08
C GLY A 117 -1.52 -2.15 -18.77
N LEU A 118 -2.15 -1.69 -17.69
CA LEU A 118 -2.01 -2.26 -16.35
C LEU A 118 -3.11 -3.27 -16.02
N GLY A 119 -3.93 -3.66 -17.01
CA GLY A 119 -5.08 -4.54 -16.82
C GLY A 119 -4.70 -5.85 -16.14
N ASP A 120 -3.77 -6.59 -16.74
CA ASP A 120 -3.34 -7.90 -16.22
C ASP A 120 -2.68 -7.80 -14.86
N LEU A 121 -1.88 -6.75 -14.63
CA LEU A 121 -1.29 -6.49 -13.32
C LEU A 121 -2.37 -6.22 -12.25
N ARG A 122 -3.33 -5.35 -12.56
CA ARG A 122 -4.41 -4.98 -11.63
C ARG A 122 -5.35 -6.15 -11.35
N ARG A 123 -5.42 -7.13 -12.25
CA ARG A 123 -6.14 -8.36 -11.94
C ARG A 123 -5.43 -9.13 -10.81
N ASP A 124 -4.11 -9.11 -10.74
CA ASP A 124 -3.32 -9.81 -9.71
C ASP A 124 -3.26 -9.06 -8.35
N VAL A 125 -3.73 -7.81 -8.30
CA VAL A 125 -3.71 -6.97 -7.11
C VAL A 125 -5.15 -6.58 -6.74
N ALA A 126 -5.64 -7.04 -5.60
CA ALA A 126 -6.91 -6.55 -5.07
C ALA A 126 -6.69 -5.37 -4.12
N PHE A 127 -7.69 -4.49 -4.06
CA PHE A 127 -7.67 -3.32 -3.19
C PHE A 127 -8.97 -3.26 -2.36
N VAL A 128 -8.82 -3.21 -1.03
CA VAL A 128 -9.89 -2.89 -0.09
C VAL A 128 -9.70 -1.44 0.36
N PHE A 129 -10.67 -0.59 0.03
CA PHE A 129 -10.64 0.84 0.32
C PHE A 129 -11.37 1.13 1.65
N GLN A 130 -10.96 2.20 2.35
CA GLN A 130 -11.65 2.73 3.54
C GLN A 130 -13.13 3.00 3.26
N GLU A 131 -13.42 3.74 2.19
CA GLU A 131 -14.76 3.89 1.65
C GLU A 131 -15.14 2.57 1.01
N GLN A 132 -16.16 1.91 1.55
CA GLN A 132 -16.72 0.65 1.05
C GLN A 132 -17.33 0.85 -0.34
N ARG A 133 -16.47 0.97 -1.36
CA ARG A 133 -16.76 1.32 -2.76
C ARG A 133 -17.48 0.17 -3.47
N LEU A 134 -18.61 -0.24 -2.93
CA LEU A 134 -19.60 -1.07 -3.60
C LEU A 134 -20.30 -0.23 -4.65
N LEU A 135 -20.66 -0.87 -5.76
CA LEU A 135 -21.41 -0.24 -6.82
C LEU A 135 -22.87 -0.11 -6.36
N PRO A 136 -23.40 1.12 -6.24
CA PRO A 136 -24.69 1.37 -5.59
C PRO A 136 -25.88 0.79 -6.34
N ARG A 137 -25.73 0.60 -7.66
CA ARG A 137 -26.75 0.03 -8.55
C ARG A 137 -26.74 -1.49 -8.62
N LEU A 138 -25.80 -2.14 -7.93
CA LEU A 138 -25.68 -3.59 -7.88
C LEU A 138 -25.94 -4.07 -6.47
N ASN A 139 -26.60 -5.22 -6.31
CA ASN A 139 -26.72 -5.85 -5.00
C ASN A 139 -25.40 -6.49 -4.54
N ALA A 140 -25.37 -7.01 -3.31
CA ALA A 140 -24.20 -7.64 -2.71
C ALA A 140 -23.60 -8.75 -3.59
N PHE A 141 -24.45 -9.61 -4.17
CA PHE A 141 -24.03 -10.68 -5.05
C PHE A 141 -23.46 -10.18 -6.37
N GLU A 142 -24.16 -9.26 -7.03
CA GLU A 142 -23.75 -8.67 -8.30
C GLU A 142 -22.44 -7.91 -8.20
N ASN A 143 -22.18 -7.24 -7.06
CA ASN A 143 -20.90 -6.60 -6.79
C ASN A 143 -19.71 -7.58 -6.85
N ILE A 144 -19.90 -8.81 -6.37
CA ILE A 144 -18.87 -9.86 -6.41
C ILE A 144 -18.81 -10.52 -7.78
N VAL A 145 -19.97 -10.81 -8.38
CA VAL A 145 -20.05 -11.37 -9.74
C VAL A 145 -19.32 -10.49 -10.74
N LEU A 146 -19.56 -9.17 -10.74
CA LEU A 146 -18.92 -8.26 -11.66
C LEU A 146 -17.39 -8.26 -11.49
N ALA A 147 -16.89 -8.24 -10.25
CA ALA A 147 -15.45 -8.28 -9.99
C ALA A 147 -14.81 -9.56 -10.55
N LEU A 148 -15.48 -10.69 -10.38
CA LEU A 148 -15.05 -11.98 -10.93
C LEU A 148 -15.11 -12.03 -12.46
N GLN A 149 -16.15 -11.46 -13.09
CA GLN A 149 -16.26 -11.38 -14.56
C GLN A 149 -15.13 -10.53 -15.17
N VAL A 150 -14.77 -9.42 -14.52
CA VAL A 150 -13.67 -8.56 -14.96
C VAL A 150 -12.31 -9.26 -14.81
N ARG A 151 -12.14 -10.03 -13.73
CA ARG A 151 -10.92 -10.81 -13.46
C ARG A 151 -10.76 -11.97 -14.44
N ASP A 152 -11.82 -12.76 -14.61
CA ASP A 152 -11.85 -14.04 -15.31
C ASP A 152 -12.88 -14.02 -16.47
N PRO A 153 -12.70 -13.20 -17.51
CA PRO A 153 -13.70 -13.05 -18.59
C PRO A 153 -13.93 -14.33 -19.41
N GLN A 154 -12.99 -15.28 -19.33
CA GLN A 154 -13.07 -16.57 -20.03
C GLN A 154 -13.82 -17.65 -19.22
N VAL A 155 -14.12 -17.40 -17.94
CA VAL A 155 -14.79 -18.39 -17.09
C VAL A 155 -16.31 -18.32 -17.31
N PRO A 156 -17.00 -19.47 -17.48
CA PRO A 156 -18.45 -19.49 -17.68
C PRO A 156 -19.21 -18.79 -16.55
N ASN A 157 -20.26 -18.04 -16.92
CA ASN A 157 -21.03 -17.23 -15.98
C ASN A 157 -21.64 -18.05 -14.84
N ARG A 158 -21.99 -19.32 -15.08
CA ARG A 158 -22.46 -20.25 -14.04
C ARG A 158 -21.42 -20.46 -12.94
N THR A 159 -20.16 -20.69 -13.32
CA THR A 159 -19.04 -20.86 -12.39
C THR A 159 -18.74 -19.57 -11.64
N ILE A 160 -18.81 -18.42 -12.31
CA ILE A 160 -18.65 -17.11 -11.66
C ILE A 160 -19.71 -16.91 -10.57
N LYS A 161 -20.98 -17.17 -10.88
CA LYS A 161 -22.09 -17.06 -9.93
C LYS A 161 -21.90 -17.98 -8.71
N GLN A 162 -21.42 -19.20 -8.92
CA GLN A 162 -21.13 -20.13 -7.83
C GLN A 162 -20.00 -19.59 -6.92
N ARG A 163 -18.90 -19.10 -7.49
CA ARG A 163 -17.79 -18.49 -6.74
C ARG A 163 -18.24 -17.25 -5.96
N ALA A 164 -19.09 -16.42 -6.55
CA ALA A 164 -19.64 -15.24 -5.88
C ALA A 164 -20.50 -15.62 -4.67
N LEU A 165 -21.30 -16.68 -4.78
CA LEU A 165 -22.12 -17.18 -3.67
C LEU A 165 -21.23 -17.72 -2.54
N GLN A 166 -20.22 -18.54 -2.86
CA GLN A 166 -19.23 -19.02 -1.89
C GLN A 166 -18.50 -17.88 -1.17
N ALA A 167 -18.18 -16.80 -1.89
CA ALA A 167 -17.57 -15.63 -1.28
C ALA A 167 -18.50 -14.95 -0.27
N LEU A 168 -19.79 -14.80 -0.58
CA LEU A 168 -20.77 -14.29 0.39
C LEU A 168 -20.98 -15.22 1.59
N GLU A 169 -20.97 -16.53 1.38
CA GLU A 169 -21.06 -17.52 2.46
C GLU A 169 -19.87 -17.41 3.41
N SER A 170 -18.65 -17.24 2.88
CA SER A 170 -17.43 -17.11 3.68
C SER A 170 -17.44 -15.91 4.64
N VAL A 171 -18.26 -14.90 4.38
CA VAL A 171 -18.45 -13.73 5.25
C VAL A 171 -19.82 -13.67 5.92
N ASN A 172 -20.55 -14.79 5.92
CA ASN A 172 -21.88 -14.96 6.50
C ASN A 172 -22.93 -13.96 5.98
N LEU A 173 -22.93 -13.67 4.67
CA LEU A 173 -23.86 -12.73 4.03
C LEU A 173 -24.62 -13.29 2.83
N ALA A 174 -24.61 -14.61 2.63
CA ALA A 174 -25.41 -15.27 1.60
C ALA A 174 -26.91 -14.96 1.72
N HIS A 175 -27.44 -14.86 2.94
CA HIS A 175 -28.85 -14.49 3.19
C HIS A 175 -29.17 -13.04 2.77
N ARG A 176 -28.15 -12.16 2.71
CA ARG A 176 -28.26 -10.75 2.27
C ARG A 176 -27.85 -10.55 0.80
N ARG A 177 -27.70 -11.62 0.01
CA ARG A 177 -27.17 -11.56 -1.37
C ARG A 177 -27.90 -10.58 -2.31
N ARG A 178 -29.20 -10.33 -2.07
CA ARG A 178 -30.04 -9.41 -2.87
C ARG A 178 -30.10 -7.99 -2.31
N ALA A 179 -29.49 -7.73 -1.15
CA ALA A 179 -29.49 -6.40 -0.55
C ALA A 179 -28.57 -5.45 -1.33
N TYR A 180 -29.06 -4.25 -1.57
CA TYR A 180 -28.28 -3.15 -2.15
C TYR A 180 -27.43 -2.44 -1.08
N PRO A 181 -26.36 -1.73 -1.46
CA PRO A 181 -25.46 -1.07 -0.51
C PRO A 181 -26.16 -0.17 0.53
N HIS A 182 -27.22 0.54 0.14
CA HIS A 182 -27.98 1.42 1.05
C HIS A 182 -28.81 0.65 2.10
N GLN A 183 -29.04 -0.66 1.90
CA GLN A 183 -29.81 -1.52 2.81
C GLN A 183 -28.90 -2.28 3.79
N LEU A 184 -27.58 -2.14 3.65
CA LEU A 184 -26.57 -2.86 4.41
C LEU A 184 -25.95 -1.93 5.46
N SER A 185 -25.72 -2.44 6.65
CA SER A 185 -24.91 -1.78 7.67
C SER A 185 -23.47 -1.56 7.19
N ALA A 186 -22.74 -0.65 7.84
CA ALA A 186 -21.34 -0.42 7.52
C ALA A 186 -20.49 -1.70 7.64
N GLY A 187 -20.71 -2.51 8.68
CA GLY A 187 -19.99 -3.77 8.85
C GLY A 187 -20.29 -4.80 7.75
N GLU A 188 -21.55 -4.90 7.31
CA GLU A 188 -21.91 -5.78 6.19
C GLU A 188 -21.27 -5.32 4.88
N ARG A 189 -21.30 -4.02 4.59
CA ARG A 189 -20.64 -3.44 3.41
C ARG A 189 -19.13 -3.70 3.42
N GLN A 190 -18.48 -3.61 4.59
CA GLN A 190 -17.05 -3.94 4.73
C GLN A 190 -16.80 -5.40 4.38
N ARG A 191 -17.56 -6.32 4.99
CA ARG A 191 -17.43 -7.75 4.73
C ARG A 191 -17.65 -8.10 3.25
N ILE A 192 -18.62 -7.45 2.59
CA ILE A 192 -18.83 -7.62 1.14
C ILE A 192 -17.66 -7.07 0.33
N ALA A 193 -17.11 -5.91 0.70
CA ALA A 193 -15.94 -5.33 0.02
C ALA A 193 -14.72 -6.26 0.14
N VAL A 194 -14.48 -6.84 1.31
CA VAL A 194 -13.44 -7.85 1.55
C VAL A 194 -13.71 -9.13 0.76
N ALA A 195 -14.94 -9.67 0.81
CA ALA A 195 -15.32 -10.87 0.05
C ALA A 195 -15.11 -10.67 -1.45
N ARG A 196 -15.51 -9.51 -1.99
CA ARG A 196 -15.31 -9.13 -3.40
C ARG A 196 -13.82 -9.14 -3.77
N ALA A 197 -12.97 -8.54 -2.93
CA ALA A 197 -11.54 -8.48 -3.15
C ALA A 197 -10.92 -9.90 -3.14
N LEU A 198 -11.22 -10.69 -2.11
CA LEU A 198 -10.65 -12.03 -1.92
C LEU A 198 -11.17 -13.06 -2.93
N ALA A 199 -12.41 -12.93 -3.40
CA ALA A 199 -12.99 -13.84 -4.39
C ALA A 199 -12.16 -13.92 -5.69
N THR A 200 -11.49 -12.83 -6.05
CA THR A 200 -10.61 -12.76 -7.23
C THR A 200 -9.29 -13.53 -7.08
N ARG A 201 -9.04 -14.10 -5.89
CA ARG A 201 -7.79 -14.79 -5.50
C ARG A 201 -6.55 -13.97 -5.87
N PRO A 202 -6.44 -12.74 -5.34
CA PRO A 202 -5.34 -11.85 -5.69
C PRO A 202 -4.01 -12.41 -5.20
N ARG A 203 -2.92 -12.07 -5.88
CA ARG A 203 -1.56 -12.36 -5.42
C ARG A 203 -1.06 -11.34 -4.40
N VAL A 204 -1.61 -10.13 -4.45
CA VAL A 204 -1.36 -9.05 -3.49
C VAL A 204 -2.69 -8.44 -3.08
N LEU A 205 -2.94 -8.37 -1.78
CA LEU A 205 -4.07 -7.64 -1.22
C LEU A 205 -3.55 -6.35 -0.60
N LEU A 206 -4.02 -5.22 -1.11
CA LEU A 206 -3.79 -3.91 -0.53
C LEU A 206 -5.03 -3.52 0.26
N ALA A 207 -4.82 -3.03 1.47
CA ALA A 207 -5.90 -2.64 2.34
C ALA A 207 -5.57 -1.28 2.97
N ASP A 208 -6.45 -0.31 2.75
CA ASP A 208 -6.34 1.03 3.31
C ASP A 208 -7.38 1.15 4.42
N GLU A 209 -6.91 1.13 5.68
CA GLU A 209 -7.70 1.02 6.92
C GLU A 209 -8.93 0.10 6.81
N PRO A 210 -8.71 -1.22 6.57
CA PRO A 210 -9.77 -2.22 6.40
C PRO A 210 -10.48 -2.65 7.70
#